data_AF-M0ZG09-F1
#
_entry.id   AF-M0ZG09-F1
#
_cell.length_a   1.000
_cell.length_b   1.000
_cell.length_c   1.000
_cell.angle_alpha   90.00
_cell.angle_beta   90.00
_cell.angle_gamma   90.00
#
_symmetry.space_group_name_H-M   'P 1'
#
loop_
_entity.id
_entity.type
_entity.pdbx_description
1 polymer ?
#
loop_
_entity_poly.entity_id
_entity_poly.type
_entity_poly.pdbx_seq_one_letter_code
_entity_poly.pdbx_strand_id
1 'polypeptide(L)' 'MPETAMGLFPDVGSSYFLSRLPGFFGEYAGLTGSRFDGAEMLACGLATHFVSSDVYYLNF' A
#
# COMPACT_ATOMS: atom_id res chain seq x y z
N MET A 1 -4.36 -0.46 5.46
CA MET A 1 -4.10 0.18 6.76
C MET A 1 -4.90 -0.57 7.83
N PRO A 2 -4.29 -1.52 8.54
CA PRO A 2 -4.98 -2.29 9.58
C PRO A 2 -5.51 -1.43 10.74
N GLU A 3 -4.94 -0.23 10.93
CA GLU A 3 -5.29 0.76 11.96
C GLU A 3 -6.80 1.09 11.94
N THR A 4 -7.37 1.22 10.74
CA THR A 4 -8.77 1.55 10.53
C THR A 4 -9.71 0.49 11.13
N ALA A 5 -9.31 -0.79 11.10
CA ALA A 5 -10.09 -1.88 11.70
C ALA A 5 -10.06 -1.86 13.24
N MET A 6 -9.08 -1.17 13.84
CA MET A 6 -8.96 -0.99 15.29
C MET A 6 -9.60 0.31 15.79
N GLY A 7 -10.20 1.11 14.89
CA GLY A 7 -10.71 2.45 15.22
C GLY A 7 -9.61 3.50 15.40
N LEU A 8 -8.41 3.23 14.88
CA LEU A 8 -7.27 4.14 14.88
C LEU A 8 -7.12 4.83 13.52
N PHE A 9 -6.33 5.90 13.49
CA PHE A 9 -5.95 6.60 12.26
C PHE A 9 -4.66 6.00 11.67
N PRO A 10 -4.40 6.15 10.36
CA PRO A 10 -3.13 5.69 9.75
C PRO A 10 -1.91 6.37 10.38
N ASP A 11 -1.02 5.59 10.99
CA ASP A 11 0.14 6.08 11.75
C ASP A 11 1.44 6.06 10.91
N VAL A 12 2.60 6.38 11.50
CA VAL A 12 3.96 6.29 10.94
C VAL A 12 4.10 7.10 9.64
N GLY A 13 3.50 8.28 9.63
CA GLY A 13 3.55 9.19 8.47
C GLY A 13 2.72 8.71 7.28
N SER A 14 1.80 7.76 7.46
CA SER A 14 0.94 7.27 6.37
C SER A 14 0.17 8.39 5.68
N SER A 15 -0.29 9.39 6.42
CA SER A 15 -0.93 10.58 5.87
C SER A 15 -0.06 11.34 4.86
N TYR A 16 1.28 11.25 4.93
CA TYR A 16 2.18 11.90 3.99
C TYR A 16 2.13 11.24 2.60
N PHE A 17 2.32 9.93 2.51
CA PHE A 17 2.34 9.27 1.20
C PHE A 17 0.92 9.03 0.66
N LEU A 18 -0.05 8.74 1.53
CA LEU A 18 -1.44 8.52 1.09
C LEU A 18 -2.04 9.78 0.44
N SER A 19 -1.80 10.97 1.00
CA SER A 19 -2.28 12.24 0.43
C SER A 19 -1.66 12.63 -0.92
N ARG A 20 -0.63 11.88 -1.37
CA ARG A 20 0.09 12.13 -2.63
C ARG A 20 -0.14 11.03 -3.67
N LEU A 21 -0.94 10.02 -3.35
CA LEU A 21 -1.33 9.02 -4.33
C LEU A 21 -2.23 9.66 -5.40
N PRO A 22 -2.13 9.21 -6.66
CA PRO A 22 -2.99 9.71 -7.72
C PRO A 22 -4.46 9.41 -7.45
N GLY A 23 -5.34 10.31 -7.84
CA GLY A 23 -6.78 10.15 -7.65
C GLY A 23 -7.19 10.11 -6.19
N PHE A 24 -7.97 9.08 -5.80
CA PHE A 24 -8.52 8.92 -4.45
C PHE A 24 -8.03 7.64 -3.75
N PHE A 25 -6.90 7.08 -4.20
CA PHE A 25 -6.38 5.84 -3.62
C PHE A 25 -5.94 6.01 -2.17
N GLY A 26 -5.44 7.19 -1.81
CA GLY A 26 -5.04 7.52 -0.44
C GLY A 26 -6.20 7.46 0.55
N GLU A 27 -7.29 8.14 0.22
CA GLU A 27 -8.53 8.17 1.00
C GLU A 27 -9.15 6.78 1.07
N TYR A 28 -9.23 6.07 -0.06
CA TYR A 28 -9.74 4.71 -0.08
C TYR A 28 -8.93 3.81 0.86
N ALA A 29 -7.60 3.78 0.74
CA ALA A 29 -6.74 2.95 1.57
C ALA A 29 -6.80 3.31 3.06
N GLY A 30 -6.89 4.61 3.38
CA GLY A 30 -6.95 5.12 4.75
C GLY A 30 -8.30 4.86 5.43
N LEU A 31 -9.42 4.97 4.70
CA LEU A 31 -10.78 4.84 5.26
C LEU A 31 -11.30 3.41 5.27
N THR A 32 -10.88 2.57 4.32
CA THR A 32 -11.35 1.19 4.23
C THR A 32 -10.40 0.20 4.87
N GLY A 33 -9.12 0.56 5.00
CA GLY A 33 -8.09 -0.35 5.45
C GLY A 33 -7.79 -1.49 4.46
N SER A 34 -8.24 -1.41 3.21
CA SER A 34 -8.04 -2.45 2.18
C SER A 34 -6.59 -2.89 2.04
N ARG A 35 -6.43 -4.16 1.67
CA ARG A 35 -5.14 -4.77 1.34
C ARG A 35 -4.89 -4.63 -0.16
N PHE A 36 -3.64 -4.36 -0.52
CA PHE A 36 -3.19 -4.33 -1.90
C PHE A 36 -2.16 -5.43 -2.10
N ASP A 37 -2.21 -6.09 -3.24
CA ASP A 37 -1.13 -6.95 -3.72
C ASP A 37 -0.01 -6.14 -4.38
N GLY A 38 1.07 -6.81 -4.81
CA GLY A 38 2.23 -6.13 -5.38
C GLY A 38 1.96 -5.44 -6.72
N ALA A 39 1.04 -5.96 -7.54
CA ALA A 39 0.66 -5.35 -8.82
C ALA A 39 -0.22 -4.11 -8.58
N GLU A 40 -1.16 -4.19 -7.64
CA GLU A 40 -2.01 -3.07 -7.24
C GLU A 40 -1.19 -1.94 -6.62
N MET A 41 -0.19 -2.26 -5.79
CA MET A 41 0.73 -1.27 -5.23
C MET A 41 1.50 -0.52 -6.32
N LEU A 42 1.93 -1.20 -7.38
CA LEU A 42 2.58 -0.56 -8.52
C LEU A 42 1.60 0.33 -9.29
N ALA A 43 0.38 -0.15 -9.53
CA ALA A 43 -0.65 0.56 -10.27
C ALA A 43 -1.13 1.83 -9.57
N CYS A 44 -1.26 1.81 -8.24
CA CYS A 44 -1.70 2.97 -7.46
C CYS A 44 -0.55 3.93 -7.09
N GLY A 45 0.70 3.61 -7.46
CA GLY A 45 1.86 4.44 -7.18
C GLY A 45 2.44 4.31 -5.77
N LEU A 46 2.05 3.28 -5.03
CA LEU A 46 2.64 2.95 -3.71
C LEU A 46 3.98 2.20 -3.85
N ALA A 47 4.16 1.43 -4.91
CA ALA A 47 5.42 0.75 -5.22
C ALA A 47 6.07 1.36 -6.46
N THR A 48 7.41 1.32 -6.51
CA THR A 48 8.18 1.78 -7.67
C THR A 48 8.52 0.64 -8.63
N HIS A 49 8.67 -0.57 -8.10
CA HIS A 49 9.06 -1.77 -8.84
C HIS A 49 8.31 -2.99 -8.28
N PHE A 50 8.10 -3.99 -9.13
CA PHE A 50 7.51 -5.28 -8.77
C PHE A 50 8.38 -6.40 -9.34
N VAL A 51 8.69 -7.41 -8.53
CA VAL A 51 9.53 -8.56 -8.90
C VAL A 51 8.87 -9.84 -8.37
N SER A 52 8.82 -10.89 -9.19
CA SER A 52 8.29 -12.19 -8.74
C SER A 52 9.20 -12.80 -7.68
N SER A 53 8.60 -13.38 -6.65
CA SER A 53 9.34 -14.03 -5.57
C SER A 53 10.16 -15.23 -6.05
N ASP A 54 9.74 -15.90 -7.13
CA ASP A 54 10.49 -17.01 -7.76
C ASP A 54 11.94 -16.63 -8.11
N VAL A 55 12.19 -15.36 -8.43
CA VAL A 55 13.53 -14.84 -8.74
C VAL A 55 14.47 -14.91 -7.53
N TYR A 56 13.92 -14.78 -6.32
CA TYR A 56 14.69 -14.83 -5.07
C TYR A 56 14.86 -16.25 -4.53
N TYR A 57 13.96 -17.17 -4.85
CA TYR A 57 14.03 -18.57 -4.39
C TYR A 57 15.03 -19.44 -5.15
N LEU A 58 15.54 -18.98 -6.30
CA LEU A 58 16.57 -19.69 -7.08
C LEU A 58 18.02 -19.45 -6.56
N ASN A 59 18.19 -18.71 -5.46
CA ASN A 59 19.49 -18.42 -4.84
C ASN A 59 19.67 -19.04 -3.44
N PHE A 60 18.81 -20.00 -3.05
CA PHE A 60 18.98 -20.84 -1.86
C PHE A 60 19.10 -22.32 -2.22
#